data_AF-A0A3Q1FEG5-F1
#
_entry.id   AF-A0A3Q1FEG5-F1
#
_cell.length_a   1.000
_cell.length_b   1.000
_cell.length_c   1.000
_cell.angle_alpha   90.00
_cell.angle_beta   90.00
_cell.angle_gamma   90.00
#
_symmetry.space_group_name_H-M   'P 1'
#
loop_
_entity.id
_entity.type
_entity.pdbx_description
1 polymer ?
#
loop_
_entity_poly.entity_id
_entity_poly.type
_entity_poly.pdbx_seq_one_letter_code
_entity_poly.pdbx_strand_id
1 'polypeptide(L)'
;MTPWFVGVIFERTCRQKKRKKYVQVIVLLCCNHKTNFLPSFCLKHLSMFYHFQKKENLTIIPPRAVPKKPHDIWTFQPLSPKEDLEKKLLLESIAWPETPPWQTPLSLNETSCPANSTFTILPQSGDGQWHVGDKLKVLIKMYDFQGRPKKSGGEVLLARVHNLTLGAGVVGKVEDHLNGTYSAVFSLLWEGSVWVEVTLVHPSEAITVLRRLNSEQPDRVDFQSLFRSRSVSETTICNVFLRSTKQSLCNYTDLHTGDPWFCFKPKNLNWIYQQSYSYLSLLSGQAAVNSSNVESGPSGYYYQGAWQTLSGTKVQQFNTPSAITQCLKGKVVHLYGDSTIRQWFEYFSGALPDLKEFDLHSQKQNGPFMAMDFANNILVTFRCHGPPIRFRDVPISELRYIANELDNVIGGTNTVVIFGIWSHFSTFPVEVYIQRLQSIRRAVIRLLNRSPGTVVIIRTANPKALTLYETLTNSDWYSLQNDKILRVIFKGLNVHLLDAWEMVLAHHLPHNLHPQPPIIKNMINVLLSYTCPLKGG
;
A
#
# COMPACT_ATOMS: atom_id res chain seq x y z
N MET A 1 6.30 52.02 4.35
CA MET A 1 5.08 51.94 5.19
C MET A 1 5.03 50.55 5.82
N THR A 2 4.56 50.45 7.07
CA THR A 2 4.50 49.18 7.82
C THR A 2 3.28 48.34 7.42
N PRO A 3 3.42 47.02 7.20
CA PRO A 3 2.28 46.11 7.15
C PRO A 3 1.74 45.88 8.55
N TRP A 4 0.42 45.81 8.69
CA TRP A 4 -0.24 45.62 9.98
C TRP A 4 -0.26 44.13 10.38
N PHE A 5 0.15 43.84 11.61
CA PHE A 5 -0.06 42.53 12.23
C PHE A 5 -1.49 42.43 12.77
N VAL A 6 -2.23 41.39 12.36
CA VAL A 6 -3.41 40.91 13.09
C VAL A 6 -3.02 39.63 13.83
N GLY A 7 -2.21 39.80 14.87
CA GLY A 7 -1.91 38.72 15.83
C GLY A 7 -2.93 38.73 16.95
N VAL A 8 -3.76 37.69 17.06
CA VAL A 8 -4.68 37.53 18.19
C VAL A 8 -3.89 37.08 19.42
N ILE A 9 -3.39 38.05 20.18
CA ILE A 9 -2.78 37.85 21.49
C ILE A 9 -3.90 37.91 22.53
N PHE A 10 -4.08 36.85 23.33
CA PHE A 10 -4.88 36.91 24.55
C PHE A 10 -3.98 37.03 25.79
N GLU A 11 -4.34 37.95 26.66
CA GLU A 11 -3.53 38.41 27.78
C GLU A 11 -3.62 37.49 29.00
N ARG A 12 -2.56 37.46 29.82
CA ARG A 12 -2.50 36.60 31.02
C ARG A 12 -3.28 37.22 32.18
N THR A 13 -4.44 36.64 32.53
CA THR A 13 -5.01 36.77 33.87
C THR A 13 -4.61 35.56 34.74
N CYS A 14 -4.10 35.83 35.94
CA CYS A 14 -3.49 34.80 36.79
C CYS A 14 -4.50 34.19 37.77
N ARG A 15 -4.84 32.90 37.61
CA ARG A 15 -5.44 32.07 38.67
C ARG A 15 -5.15 30.59 38.41
N GLN A 16 -4.72 29.86 39.45
CA GLN A 16 -4.45 28.42 39.35
C GLN A 16 -5.74 27.63 39.05
N LYS A 17 -5.77 26.88 37.95
CA LYS A 17 -6.68 25.76 37.67
C LYS A 17 -6.07 24.86 36.59
N LYS A 18 -6.55 23.61 36.52
CA LYS A 18 -5.98 22.48 35.73
C LYS A 18 -5.49 22.91 34.33
N ARG A 19 -4.25 22.57 33.97
CA ARG A 19 -3.68 22.81 32.62
C ARG A 19 -4.54 22.13 31.55
N LYS A 20 -5.29 22.91 30.77
CA LYS A 20 -5.85 22.48 29.49
C LYS A 20 -4.73 22.41 28.45
N LYS A 21 -4.78 21.42 27.56
CA LYS A 21 -3.88 21.29 26.41
C LYS A 21 -4.56 21.81 25.15
N TYR A 22 -3.91 22.75 24.46
CA TYR A 22 -4.48 23.47 23.33
C TYR A 22 -3.81 23.12 22.00
N VAL A 23 -4.58 23.23 20.92
CA VAL A 23 -4.12 22.94 19.56
C VAL A 23 -4.29 24.18 18.69
N GLN A 24 -3.18 24.67 18.12
CA GLN A 24 -3.19 25.85 17.26
C GLN A 24 -3.22 25.42 15.79
N VAL A 25 -4.36 25.62 15.13
CA VAL A 25 -4.49 25.36 13.69
C VAL A 25 -3.85 26.52 12.93
N ILE A 26 -2.81 26.23 12.12
CA ILE A 26 -2.13 27.25 11.30
C ILE A 26 -2.43 26.99 9.83
N VAL A 27 -2.85 28.05 9.13
CA VAL A 27 -3.11 28.05 7.69
C VAL A 27 -2.16 29.05 7.05
N LEU A 28 -1.22 28.58 6.22
CA LEU A 28 -0.41 29.43 5.35
C LEU A 28 -0.87 29.30 3.90
N LEU A 29 -1.18 30.43 3.28
CA LEU A 29 -1.35 30.59 1.84
C LEU A 29 -0.02 31.08 1.24
N CYS A 30 0.80 30.18 0.73
CA CYS A 30 2.08 30.51 0.11
C CYS A 30 1.91 30.86 -1.38
N CYS A 31 1.52 32.11 -1.67
CA CYS A 31 1.55 32.65 -3.03
C CYS A 31 3.00 32.94 -3.47
N ASN A 32 3.52 32.17 -4.43
CA ASN A 32 4.92 32.26 -4.85
C ASN A 32 5.13 33.30 -5.97
N HIS A 33 5.29 34.58 -5.60
CA HIS A 33 5.66 35.65 -6.53
C HIS A 33 7.14 36.04 -6.37
N LYS A 34 7.85 36.17 -7.49
CA LYS A 34 9.31 36.27 -7.57
C LYS A 34 9.87 37.57 -6.99
N THR A 35 10.96 37.46 -6.22
CA THR A 35 12.10 38.40 -6.25
C THR A 35 13.40 37.59 -6.26
N ASN A 36 14.39 38.01 -7.05
CA ASN A 36 15.62 37.24 -7.27
C ASN A 36 16.74 37.64 -6.29
N PHE A 37 17.40 36.66 -5.66
CA PHE A 37 18.84 36.66 -5.43
C PHE A 37 19.35 35.20 -5.39
N LEU A 38 20.60 34.99 -5.80
CA LEU A 38 21.27 33.70 -6.10
C LEU A 38 22.78 33.87 -5.75
N PRO A 39 23.62 32.80 -5.70
CA PRO A 39 23.40 31.44 -6.18
C PRO A 39 23.78 30.29 -5.21
N SER A 40 23.68 29.05 -5.71
CA SER A 40 24.38 27.84 -5.26
C SER A 40 23.86 27.06 -4.03
N PHE A 41 22.78 26.30 -4.23
CA PHE A 41 22.76 24.85 -3.93
C PHE A 41 21.55 24.10 -4.55
N CYS A 42 20.43 24.79 -4.80
CA CYS A 42 19.18 24.17 -5.27
C CYS A 42 19.07 24.02 -6.80
N LEU A 43 19.84 23.10 -7.41
CA LEU A 43 19.77 22.84 -8.87
C LEU A 43 19.68 21.35 -9.28
N LYS A 44 19.32 20.45 -8.35
CA LYS A 44 19.05 19.02 -8.65
C LYS A 44 17.62 18.52 -8.39
N HIS A 45 16.71 19.36 -7.88
CA HIS A 45 15.34 18.93 -7.53
C HIS A 45 14.19 19.59 -8.34
N LEU A 46 14.45 20.57 -9.22
CA LEU A 46 13.39 21.18 -10.06
C LEU A 46 13.01 20.36 -11.32
N SER A 47 13.77 19.32 -11.69
CA SER A 47 13.57 18.58 -12.94
C SER A 47 12.30 17.72 -12.98
N MET A 48 11.80 17.22 -11.84
CA MET A 48 10.65 16.31 -11.80
C MET A 48 9.31 17.01 -12.08
N PHE A 49 9.09 18.24 -11.60
CA PHE A 49 7.86 18.98 -11.91
C PHE A 49 7.77 19.39 -13.39
N TYR A 50 8.91 19.58 -14.06
CA TYR A 50 8.95 19.97 -15.47
C TYR A 50 8.58 18.86 -16.45
N HIS A 51 8.63 17.57 -16.04
CA HIS A 51 8.36 16.47 -16.97
C HIS A 51 6.89 16.35 -17.39
N PHE A 52 5.95 16.91 -16.63
CA PHE A 52 4.54 17.04 -17.06
C PHE A 52 4.28 18.26 -17.96
N GLN A 53 5.24 19.18 -18.11
CA GLN A 53 5.12 20.35 -18.99
C GLN A 53 5.66 20.11 -20.41
N LYS A 54 6.31 18.98 -20.69
CA LYS A 54 6.81 18.68 -22.04
C LYS A 54 5.66 18.25 -22.95
N LYS A 55 5.18 19.19 -23.76
CA LYS A 55 4.05 19.08 -24.69
C LYS A 55 4.35 18.13 -25.86
N GLU A 56 4.36 16.83 -25.62
CA GLU A 56 4.36 15.83 -26.68
C GLU A 56 2.90 15.52 -27.10
N ASN A 57 2.56 15.81 -28.35
CA ASN A 57 1.22 15.62 -28.90
C ASN A 57 0.96 14.13 -29.13
N LEU A 58 0.55 13.40 -28.09
CA LEU A 58 0.10 12.01 -28.17
C LEU A 58 -1.26 11.92 -28.88
N THR A 59 -1.24 11.97 -30.21
CA THR A 59 -2.40 11.71 -31.06
C THR A 59 -2.76 10.22 -31.01
N ILE A 60 -3.63 9.85 -30.07
CA ILE A 60 -4.09 8.46 -29.91
C ILE A 60 -5.04 8.09 -31.06
N ILE A 61 -4.50 7.41 -32.07
CA ILE A 61 -5.28 6.86 -33.20
C ILE A 61 -6.05 5.61 -32.71
N PRO A 62 -7.38 5.51 -32.93
CA PRO A 62 -8.17 4.40 -32.41
C PRO A 62 -7.98 3.11 -33.24
N PRO A 63 -7.70 1.95 -32.60
CA PRO A 63 -7.78 0.67 -33.28
C PRO A 63 -9.25 0.28 -33.54
N ARG A 64 -9.49 -0.45 -34.64
CA ARG A 64 -10.82 -0.92 -35.07
C ARG A 64 -11.39 -1.91 -34.04
N ALA A 65 -12.70 -1.84 -33.79
CA ALA A 65 -13.35 -2.66 -32.77
C ALA A 65 -13.15 -4.17 -33.00
N VAL A 66 -12.59 -4.86 -32.00
CA VAL A 66 -12.47 -6.33 -31.95
C VAL A 66 -13.63 -6.87 -31.10
N PRO A 67 -14.48 -7.78 -31.61
CA PRO A 67 -15.58 -8.34 -30.82
C PRO A 67 -15.09 -9.12 -29.60
N LYS A 68 -15.78 -8.97 -28.45
CA LYS A 68 -15.57 -9.82 -27.28
C LYS A 68 -15.90 -11.27 -27.66
N LYS A 69 -14.90 -12.17 -27.65
CA LYS A 69 -15.06 -13.60 -27.96
C LYS A 69 -15.06 -14.44 -26.67
N PRO A 70 -15.92 -15.46 -26.56
CA PRO A 70 -16.02 -16.32 -25.38
C PRO A 70 -14.94 -17.43 -25.39
N HIS A 71 -13.67 -17.05 -25.51
CA HIS A 71 -12.53 -17.98 -25.61
C HIS A 71 -11.45 -17.67 -24.56
N ASP A 72 -11.91 -17.35 -23.36
CA ASP A 72 -11.09 -17.03 -22.20
C ASP A 72 -10.94 -18.30 -21.33
N ILE A 73 -9.74 -18.90 -21.33
CA ILE A 73 -9.48 -20.18 -20.66
C ILE A 73 -9.13 -19.94 -19.18
N TRP A 74 -10.12 -19.49 -18.41
CA TRP A 74 -10.00 -19.35 -16.95
C TRP A 74 -10.92 -20.36 -16.25
N THR A 75 -10.33 -21.24 -15.44
CA THR A 75 -11.06 -21.98 -14.41
C THR A 75 -10.35 -21.78 -13.08
N PHE A 76 -10.69 -20.69 -12.41
CA PHE A 76 -10.53 -20.62 -10.95
C PHE A 76 -11.25 -21.83 -10.33
N GLN A 77 -10.68 -22.42 -9.28
CA GLN A 77 -11.41 -23.45 -8.53
C GLN A 77 -12.72 -22.85 -7.97
N PRO A 78 -13.85 -23.58 -8.01
CA PRO A 78 -15.10 -23.11 -7.43
C PRO A 78 -14.93 -22.80 -5.94
N LEU A 79 -15.21 -21.56 -5.55
CA LEU A 79 -15.30 -21.17 -4.15
C LEU A 79 -16.46 -21.91 -3.48
N SER A 80 -16.36 -22.22 -2.19
CA SER A 80 -17.53 -22.69 -1.44
C SER A 80 -18.62 -21.59 -1.42
N PRO A 81 -19.91 -21.94 -1.24
CA PRO A 81 -20.99 -20.95 -1.19
C PRO A 81 -20.78 -19.85 -0.14
N LYS A 82 -20.03 -20.15 0.93
CA LYS A 82 -19.64 -19.19 1.97
C LYS A 82 -18.52 -18.24 1.50
N GLU A 83 -17.51 -18.76 0.80
CA GLU A 83 -16.41 -17.95 0.25
C GLU A 83 -16.86 -17.09 -0.94
N ASP A 84 -17.85 -17.51 -1.73
CA ASP A 84 -18.47 -16.70 -2.79
C ASP A 84 -19.38 -15.59 -2.21
N LEU A 85 -20.11 -15.87 -1.12
CA LEU A 85 -20.83 -14.82 -0.39
C LEU A 85 -19.86 -13.83 0.28
N GLU A 86 -18.78 -14.31 0.91
CA GLU A 86 -17.71 -13.46 1.45
C GLU A 86 -17.09 -12.59 0.34
N LYS A 87 -16.79 -13.17 -0.83
CA LYS A 87 -16.29 -12.45 -2.01
C LYS A 87 -17.25 -11.33 -2.45
N LYS A 88 -18.57 -11.58 -2.51
CA LYS A 88 -19.57 -10.56 -2.87
C LYS A 88 -19.58 -9.40 -1.88
N LEU A 89 -19.65 -9.70 -0.58
CA LEU A 89 -19.59 -8.70 0.49
C LEU A 89 -18.25 -7.92 0.50
N LEU A 90 -17.14 -8.58 0.15
CA LEU A 90 -15.83 -7.93 -0.01
C LEU A 90 -15.83 -6.93 -1.19
N LEU A 91 -16.32 -7.36 -2.36
CA LEU A 91 -16.44 -6.50 -3.55
C LEU A 91 -17.34 -5.29 -3.27
N GLU A 92 -18.49 -5.50 -2.62
CA GLU A 92 -19.37 -4.42 -2.14
C GLU A 92 -18.62 -3.48 -1.18
N SER A 93 -17.87 -4.01 -0.20
CA SER A 93 -17.17 -3.19 0.79
C SER A 93 -16.03 -2.32 0.23
N ILE A 94 -15.48 -2.63 -0.94
CA ILE A 94 -14.40 -1.82 -1.56
C ILE A 94 -14.85 -0.96 -2.73
N ALA A 95 -16.10 -1.13 -3.17
CA ALA A 95 -16.59 -0.50 -4.37
C ALA A 95 -16.55 1.02 -4.24
N TRP A 96 -16.54 1.66 -5.42
CA TRP A 96 -16.08 3.04 -5.56
C TRP A 96 -17.05 3.83 -6.43
N PRO A 97 -17.29 5.12 -6.14
CA PRO A 97 -18.25 5.95 -6.86
C PRO A 97 -18.25 5.79 -8.39
N GLU A 98 -19.43 5.97 -8.97
CA GLU A 98 -19.59 6.13 -10.40
C GLU A 98 -18.97 7.46 -10.83
N THR A 99 -17.79 7.33 -11.44
CA THR A 99 -17.08 8.43 -12.09
C THR A 99 -17.71 8.70 -13.46
N PRO A 100 -17.78 9.96 -13.93
CA PRO A 100 -18.52 10.32 -15.13
C PRO A 100 -18.17 9.48 -16.37
N PRO A 101 -19.17 9.12 -17.21
CA PRO A 101 -18.94 8.33 -18.40
C PRO A 101 -18.00 9.05 -19.38
N TRP A 102 -17.14 8.26 -19.99
CA TRP A 102 -16.00 8.73 -20.77
C TRP A 102 -16.41 9.45 -22.06
N GLN A 103 -16.23 10.77 -22.10
CA GLN A 103 -16.38 11.56 -23.33
C GLN A 103 -15.06 11.59 -24.10
N THR A 104 -15.10 11.27 -25.40
CA THR A 104 -13.96 11.43 -26.32
C THR A 104 -14.17 12.64 -27.22
N PRO A 105 -13.15 13.49 -27.46
CA PRO A 105 -11.76 13.37 -26.99
C PRO A 105 -11.57 13.72 -25.50
N LEU A 106 -10.53 13.18 -24.88
CA LEU A 106 -10.10 13.57 -23.54
C LEU A 106 -9.67 15.04 -23.52
N SER A 107 -10.30 15.84 -22.68
CA SER A 107 -9.87 17.20 -22.37
C SER A 107 -9.21 17.18 -20.98
N LEU A 108 -7.86 17.19 -20.92
CA LEU A 108 -7.11 17.29 -19.64
C LEU A 108 -7.60 18.47 -18.78
N ASN A 109 -7.97 19.54 -19.48
CA ASN A 109 -8.60 20.74 -18.98
C ASN A 109 -9.80 20.47 -18.03
N GLU A 110 -10.59 19.43 -18.27
CA GLU A 110 -11.81 19.14 -17.49
C GLU A 110 -11.60 18.13 -16.34
N THR A 111 -10.36 17.65 -16.20
CA THR A 111 -9.95 16.76 -15.10
C THR A 111 -9.70 17.55 -13.81
N SER A 112 -9.82 16.90 -12.65
CA SER A 112 -9.72 17.57 -11.35
C SER A 112 -8.32 18.14 -11.10
N CYS A 113 -8.24 19.43 -10.81
CA CYS A 113 -7.02 20.21 -10.65
C CYS A 113 -6.78 20.57 -9.18
N PRO A 114 -5.68 20.13 -8.54
CA PRO A 114 -5.44 20.41 -7.13
C PRO A 114 -5.09 21.88 -6.87
N ALA A 115 -4.56 22.61 -7.87
CA ALA A 115 -4.18 24.02 -7.73
C ALA A 115 -5.38 24.98 -7.81
N ASN A 116 -6.47 24.58 -8.48
CA ASN A 116 -7.73 25.33 -8.52
C ASN A 116 -8.70 24.87 -7.41
N SER A 117 -8.45 23.70 -6.81
CA SER A 117 -9.27 23.16 -5.72
C SER A 117 -8.97 23.87 -4.39
N THR A 118 -9.94 23.86 -3.49
CA THR A 118 -9.84 24.59 -2.21
C THR A 118 -10.21 23.69 -1.04
N PHE A 119 -9.69 24.01 0.14
CA PHE A 119 -10.19 23.45 1.40
C PHE A 119 -10.48 24.56 2.41
N THR A 120 -11.39 24.30 3.33
CA THR A 120 -11.85 25.23 4.35
C THR A 120 -12.00 24.48 5.67
N ILE A 121 -11.28 24.95 6.69
CA ILE A 121 -11.38 24.38 8.03
C ILE A 121 -12.71 24.84 8.63
N LEU A 122 -13.54 23.88 9.03
CA LEU A 122 -14.87 24.18 9.57
C LEU A 122 -14.75 24.64 11.04
N PRO A 123 -15.54 25.65 11.46
CA PRO A 123 -15.49 26.14 12.82
C PRO A 123 -15.93 25.07 13.82
N GLN A 124 -15.28 25.04 14.98
CA GLN A 124 -15.71 24.22 16.12
C GLN A 124 -16.96 24.84 16.76
N SER A 125 -17.89 24.01 17.21
CA SER A 125 -19.04 24.46 18.02
C SER A 125 -18.57 24.84 19.44
N GLY A 126 -18.22 26.11 19.65
CA GLY A 126 -17.77 26.64 20.94
C GLY A 126 -16.83 27.85 20.80
N ASP A 127 -16.01 28.08 21.82
CA ASP A 127 -15.13 29.27 21.99
C ASP A 127 -13.95 29.38 20.99
N GLY A 128 -14.00 28.69 19.85
CA GLY A 128 -12.96 28.70 18.81
C GLY A 128 -11.63 28.02 19.17
N GLN A 129 -11.53 27.39 20.34
CA GLN A 129 -10.30 26.76 20.84
C GLN A 129 -10.34 25.24 20.77
N TRP A 130 -9.53 24.66 19.88
CA TRP A 130 -9.33 23.22 19.77
C TRP A 130 -8.51 22.66 20.94
N HIS A 131 -8.98 21.53 21.49
CA HIS A 131 -8.35 20.79 22.58
C HIS A 131 -7.83 19.43 22.08
N VAL A 132 -6.87 18.84 22.81
CA VAL A 132 -6.39 17.48 22.52
C VAL A 132 -7.51 16.48 22.80
N GLY A 133 -7.86 15.67 21.78
CA GLY A 133 -9.01 14.77 21.76
C GLY A 133 -10.13 15.19 20.79
N ASP A 134 -10.16 16.46 20.36
CA ASP A 134 -11.19 16.96 19.44
C ASP A 134 -11.03 16.43 18.01
N LYS A 135 -12.11 16.47 17.22
CA LYS A 135 -12.12 16.12 15.79
C LYS A 135 -12.15 17.37 14.90
N LEU A 136 -11.01 17.73 14.32
CA LEU A 136 -10.91 18.77 13.29
C LEU A 136 -11.64 18.32 12.03
N LYS A 137 -12.55 19.15 11.51
CA LYS A 137 -13.25 18.91 10.23
C LYS A 137 -12.81 19.92 9.18
N VAL A 138 -12.57 19.45 7.96
CA VAL A 138 -12.17 20.27 6.81
C VAL A 138 -13.04 19.91 5.61
N LEU A 139 -13.74 20.90 5.06
CA LEU A 139 -14.48 20.77 3.81
C LEU A 139 -13.50 21.01 2.65
N ILE A 140 -13.45 20.09 1.69
CA ILE A 140 -12.68 20.22 0.46
C ILE A 140 -13.67 20.40 -0.70
N LYS A 141 -13.35 21.27 -1.65
CA LYS A 141 -14.11 21.50 -2.88
C LYS A 141 -13.20 21.30 -4.08
N MET A 142 -13.54 20.34 -4.93
CA MET A 142 -12.76 20.01 -6.12
C MET A 142 -13.19 20.87 -7.31
N TYR A 143 -12.21 21.32 -8.08
CA TYR A 143 -12.38 22.12 -9.28
C TYR A 143 -11.54 21.54 -10.42
N ASP A 144 -11.92 21.77 -11.67
CA ASP A 144 -11.12 21.40 -12.84
C ASP A 144 -10.05 22.46 -13.19
N PHE A 145 -9.27 22.24 -14.26
CA PHE A 145 -8.27 23.23 -14.70
C PHE A 145 -8.87 24.52 -15.28
N GLN A 146 -10.19 24.62 -15.50
CA GLN A 146 -10.88 25.87 -15.88
C GLN A 146 -11.33 26.66 -14.64
N GLY A 147 -11.25 26.07 -13.44
CA GLY A 147 -11.84 26.65 -12.25
C GLY A 147 -13.36 26.48 -12.20
N ARG A 148 -13.92 25.50 -12.92
CA ARG A 148 -15.32 25.08 -12.76
C ARG A 148 -15.38 24.05 -11.62
N PRO A 149 -16.35 24.15 -10.69
CA PRO A 149 -16.50 23.15 -9.62
C PRO A 149 -16.88 21.79 -10.22
N LYS A 150 -16.31 20.72 -9.68
CA LYS A 150 -16.71 19.35 -10.03
C LYS A 150 -18.17 19.12 -9.59
N LYS A 151 -18.91 18.31 -10.34
CA LYS A 151 -20.33 17.99 -10.10
C LYS A 151 -20.56 16.57 -9.59
N SER A 152 -19.49 15.77 -9.55
CA SER A 152 -19.44 14.38 -9.13
C SER A 152 -18.22 14.20 -8.22
N GLY A 153 -18.24 13.16 -7.39
CA GLY A 153 -17.04 12.68 -6.71
C GLY A 153 -16.27 11.62 -7.51
N GLY A 154 -15.59 10.74 -6.78
CA GLY A 154 -14.76 9.66 -7.29
C GLY A 154 -13.25 9.93 -7.32
N GLU A 155 -12.79 11.13 -6.97
CA GLU A 155 -11.37 11.43 -6.74
C GLU A 155 -10.76 10.63 -5.57
N VAL A 156 -9.50 10.20 -5.73
CA VAL A 156 -8.71 9.63 -4.63
C VAL A 156 -7.94 10.75 -3.95
N LEU A 157 -8.45 11.16 -2.79
CA LEU A 157 -7.80 12.12 -1.89
C LEU A 157 -7.18 11.38 -0.71
N LEU A 158 -5.95 11.74 -0.34
CA LEU A 158 -5.36 11.40 0.95
C LEU A 158 -5.23 12.68 1.77
N ALA A 159 -5.45 12.59 3.09
CA ALA A 159 -5.39 13.74 3.98
C ALA A 159 -4.60 13.40 5.25
N ARG A 160 -3.88 14.39 5.78
CA ARG A 160 -3.23 14.31 7.10
C ARG A 160 -3.20 15.67 7.80
N VAL A 161 -3.05 15.65 9.12
CA VAL A 161 -2.48 16.78 9.85
C VAL A 161 -1.11 16.41 10.38
N HIS A 162 -0.17 17.35 10.38
CA HIS A 162 1.21 17.10 10.80
C HIS A 162 1.88 18.32 11.46
N ASN A 163 3.05 18.09 12.07
CA ASN A 163 3.95 19.12 12.58
C ASN A 163 5.40 18.62 12.44
N LEU A 164 6.16 19.27 11.56
CA LEU A 164 7.55 18.87 11.23
C LEU A 164 8.48 19.00 12.44
N THR A 165 8.45 20.15 13.13
CA THR A 165 9.31 20.45 14.29
C THR A 165 9.06 19.48 15.46
N LEU A 166 7.82 19.07 15.65
CA LEU A 166 7.41 18.13 16.70
C LEU A 166 7.55 16.65 16.27
N GLY A 167 7.91 16.38 15.00
CA GLY A 167 7.91 15.03 14.44
C GLY A 167 6.56 14.32 14.60
N ALA A 168 5.45 15.04 14.46
CA ALA A 168 4.10 14.55 14.72
C ALA A 168 3.23 14.52 13.47
N GLY A 169 2.26 13.61 13.43
CA GLY A 169 1.37 13.44 12.27
C GLY A 169 0.30 12.36 12.46
N VAL A 170 -0.87 12.57 11.86
CA VAL A 170 -1.98 11.59 11.85
C VAL A 170 -2.80 11.72 10.56
N VAL A 171 -3.31 10.58 10.08
CA VAL A 171 -4.18 10.50 8.90
C VAL A 171 -5.56 11.08 9.18
N GLY A 172 -6.15 11.73 8.18
CA GLY A 172 -7.56 12.12 8.19
C GLY A 172 -8.43 11.11 7.44
N LYS A 173 -9.57 10.73 8.01
CA LYS A 173 -10.63 10.02 7.26
C LYS A 173 -11.17 10.98 6.22
N VAL A 174 -11.07 10.65 4.94
CA VAL A 174 -11.74 11.38 3.86
C VAL A 174 -13.06 10.70 3.50
N GLU A 175 -14.09 11.50 3.28
CA GLU A 175 -15.44 11.10 2.93
C GLU A 175 -15.92 11.90 1.71
N ASP A 176 -16.44 11.20 0.71
CA ASP A 176 -16.89 11.76 -0.57
C ASP A 176 -18.39 12.08 -0.51
N HIS A 177 -18.78 13.33 -0.75
CA HIS A 177 -20.19 13.74 -0.77
C HIS A 177 -20.84 13.51 -2.15
N LEU A 178 -20.15 12.85 -3.08
CA LEU A 178 -20.55 12.47 -4.44
C LEU A 178 -20.88 13.64 -5.38
N ASN A 179 -20.65 14.89 -4.94
CA ASN A 179 -21.06 16.12 -5.61
C ASN A 179 -19.89 17.07 -5.94
N GLY A 180 -18.65 16.58 -5.93
CA GLY A 180 -17.43 17.39 -6.09
C GLY A 180 -16.92 18.02 -4.79
N THR A 181 -17.51 17.70 -3.65
CA THR A 181 -17.02 18.12 -2.32
C THR A 181 -16.78 16.92 -1.41
N TYR A 182 -15.86 17.09 -0.46
CA TYR A 182 -15.41 16.04 0.46
C TYR A 182 -15.27 16.58 1.87
N SER A 183 -15.40 15.72 2.88
CA SER A 183 -15.00 16.01 4.26
C SER A 183 -13.73 15.25 4.61
N ALA A 184 -12.71 15.94 5.13
CA ALA A 184 -11.60 15.32 5.84
C ALA A 184 -11.75 15.53 7.35
N VAL A 185 -11.64 14.46 8.13
CA VAL A 185 -11.82 14.47 9.60
C VAL A 185 -10.57 13.91 10.27
N PHE A 186 -9.97 14.70 11.17
CA PHE A 186 -8.72 14.39 11.86
C PHE A 186 -8.92 14.37 13.38
N SER A 187 -8.37 13.40 14.08
CA SER A 187 -8.28 13.42 15.54
C SER A 187 -7.08 14.27 15.98
N LEU A 188 -7.28 15.25 16.87
CA LEU A 188 -6.21 16.12 17.35
C LEU A 188 -5.50 15.48 18.56
N LEU A 189 -4.36 14.84 18.31
CA LEU A 189 -3.71 13.92 19.26
C LEU A 189 -2.48 14.48 19.98
N TRP A 190 -2.11 15.75 19.72
CA TRP A 190 -1.02 16.44 20.41
C TRP A 190 -1.30 17.92 20.66
N GLU A 191 -0.57 18.47 21.62
CA GLU A 191 -0.60 19.89 22.00
C GLU A 191 0.35 20.72 21.11
N GLY A 192 -0.02 21.97 20.79
CA GLY A 192 0.74 22.85 19.91
C GLY A 192 0.18 22.93 18.49
N SER A 193 1.00 23.29 17.51
CA SER A 193 0.53 23.63 16.17
C SER A 193 0.24 22.42 15.28
N VAL A 194 -0.72 22.55 14.35
CA VAL A 194 -1.03 21.57 13.30
C VAL A 194 -1.11 22.20 11.91
N TRP A 195 -0.57 21.50 10.92
CA TRP A 195 -0.66 21.82 9.49
C TRP A 195 -1.58 20.82 8.79
N VAL A 196 -2.61 21.31 8.09
CA VAL A 196 -3.49 20.47 7.25
C VAL A 196 -2.86 20.26 5.88
N GLU A 197 -2.83 19.02 5.41
CA GLU A 197 -2.38 18.65 4.07
C GLU A 197 -3.40 17.71 3.41
N VAL A 198 -3.77 18.02 2.17
CA VAL A 198 -4.67 17.21 1.33
C VAL A 198 -4.00 17.00 -0.02
N THR A 199 -3.90 15.74 -0.44
CA THR A 199 -3.21 15.31 -1.65
C THR A 199 -4.20 14.62 -2.59
N LEU A 200 -4.44 15.22 -3.75
CA LEU A 200 -5.09 14.55 -4.87
C LEU A 200 -4.11 13.52 -5.46
N VAL A 201 -4.39 12.23 -5.26
CA VAL A 201 -3.62 11.13 -5.83
C VAL A 201 -4.07 10.85 -7.26
N HIS A 202 -5.39 10.75 -7.47
CA HIS A 202 -5.99 10.53 -8.79
C HIS A 202 -7.30 11.31 -8.96
N PRO A 203 -7.50 12.02 -10.09
CA PRO A 203 -8.80 12.58 -10.44
C PRO A 203 -9.80 11.46 -10.80
N SER A 204 -11.10 11.77 -10.71
CA SER A 204 -12.22 10.87 -11.06
C SER A 204 -12.07 10.25 -12.45
N GLU A 205 -11.56 11.02 -13.42
CA GLU A 205 -11.35 10.56 -14.80
C GLU A 205 -10.24 9.51 -14.90
N ALA A 206 -9.19 9.61 -14.06
CA ALA A 206 -8.15 8.60 -13.99
C ALA A 206 -8.66 7.30 -13.34
N ILE A 207 -9.59 7.39 -12.38
CA ILE A 207 -10.22 6.19 -11.81
C ILE A 207 -11.09 5.46 -12.84
N THR A 208 -11.77 6.17 -13.75
CA THR A 208 -12.40 5.56 -14.92
C THR A 208 -11.38 4.77 -15.77
N VAL A 209 -10.16 5.29 -15.98
CA VAL A 209 -9.08 4.55 -16.68
C VAL A 209 -8.58 3.36 -15.88
N LEU A 210 -8.32 3.49 -14.58
CA LEU A 210 -7.77 2.39 -13.78
C LEU A 210 -8.77 1.22 -13.67
N ARG A 211 -10.06 1.52 -13.44
CA ARG A 211 -11.14 0.51 -13.47
C ARG A 211 -11.24 -0.17 -14.85
N ARG A 212 -11.11 0.60 -15.93
CA ARG A 212 -11.03 0.13 -17.33
C ARG A 212 -9.84 -0.83 -17.54
N LEU A 213 -8.64 -0.49 -17.04
CA LEU A 213 -7.44 -1.29 -17.24
C LEU A 213 -7.48 -2.66 -16.55
N ASN A 214 -7.90 -2.76 -15.28
CA ASN A 214 -7.96 -4.08 -14.61
C ASN A 214 -9.05 -4.99 -15.18
N SER A 215 -10.14 -4.43 -15.73
CA SER A 215 -11.23 -5.21 -16.34
C SER A 215 -10.84 -5.83 -17.68
N GLU A 216 -10.30 -5.05 -18.63
CA GLU A 216 -10.01 -5.56 -19.98
C GLU A 216 -8.53 -5.80 -20.30
N GLN A 217 -7.60 -5.44 -19.41
CA GLN A 217 -6.20 -5.89 -19.45
C GLN A 217 -5.67 -6.27 -18.05
N PRO A 218 -6.16 -7.38 -17.47
CA PRO A 218 -5.45 -8.02 -16.36
C PRO A 218 -3.98 -8.34 -16.69
N ASP A 219 -3.70 -8.58 -17.97
CA ASP A 219 -2.48 -9.13 -18.55
C ASP A 219 -1.46 -8.08 -19.04
N ARG A 220 -1.76 -6.78 -18.93
CA ARG A 220 -0.90 -5.68 -19.43
C ARG A 220 0.55 -5.66 -18.91
N VAL A 221 0.81 -6.32 -17.78
CA VAL A 221 2.17 -6.71 -17.39
C VAL A 221 2.39 -8.13 -17.87
N ASP A 222 3.18 -8.24 -18.92
CA ASP A 222 3.71 -9.50 -19.41
C ASP A 222 4.67 -10.08 -18.37
N PHE A 223 4.39 -11.26 -17.84
CA PHE A 223 5.42 -12.05 -17.15
C PHE A 223 6.02 -12.97 -18.20
N GLN A 224 7.33 -13.08 -18.25
CA GLN A 224 8.03 -13.96 -19.18
C GLN A 224 8.66 -15.12 -18.42
N SER A 225 9.01 -16.18 -19.13
CA SER A 225 9.60 -17.38 -18.54
C SER A 225 10.53 -18.06 -19.52
N LEU A 226 11.80 -18.15 -19.15
CA LEU A 226 12.87 -18.82 -19.90
C LEU A 226 12.76 -20.33 -19.70
N PHE A 227 12.15 -21.04 -20.64
CA PHE A 227 12.17 -22.51 -20.64
C PHE A 227 13.53 -23.02 -21.10
N ARG A 228 14.02 -24.13 -20.53
CA ARG A 228 15.29 -24.77 -20.96
C ARG A 228 15.14 -26.28 -21.07
N SER A 229 15.84 -26.87 -22.05
CA SER A 229 16.11 -28.30 -22.10
C SER A 229 17.47 -28.54 -22.76
N ARG A 230 18.40 -29.18 -22.03
CA ARG A 230 19.80 -29.34 -22.45
C ARG A 230 20.41 -27.98 -22.86
N SER A 231 20.86 -27.86 -24.11
CA SER A 231 21.49 -26.67 -24.69
C SER A 231 20.51 -25.68 -25.31
N VAL A 232 19.21 -26.00 -25.39
CA VAL A 232 18.18 -25.14 -26.02
C VAL A 232 17.39 -24.42 -24.94
N SER A 233 17.14 -23.12 -25.13
CA SER A 233 16.25 -22.33 -24.29
C SER A 233 15.32 -21.44 -25.10
N GLU A 234 14.08 -21.28 -24.65
CA GLU A 234 13.00 -20.57 -25.33
C GLU A 234 12.19 -19.78 -24.30
N THR A 235 12.06 -18.46 -24.47
CA THR A 235 11.27 -17.63 -23.54
C THR A 235 9.83 -17.52 -24.03
N THR A 236 8.86 -17.85 -23.18
CA THR A 236 7.43 -17.67 -23.45
C THR A 236 6.78 -16.74 -22.42
N ILE A 237 5.56 -16.26 -22.71
CA ILE A 237 4.79 -15.42 -21.79
C ILE A 237 3.99 -16.32 -20.84
N CYS A 238 4.01 -15.98 -19.56
CA CYS A 238 3.18 -16.52 -18.50
C CYS A 238 2.33 -15.42 -17.87
N ASN A 239 1.20 -15.79 -17.28
CA ASN A 239 0.35 -14.85 -16.55
C ASN A 239 -0.68 -15.61 -15.70
N VAL A 240 -1.42 -14.87 -14.87
CA VAL A 240 -2.73 -15.32 -14.36
C VAL A 240 -3.74 -15.35 -15.52
N PHE A 241 -3.61 -14.43 -16.49
CA PHE A 241 -4.48 -14.33 -17.66
C PHE A 241 -3.67 -14.29 -18.98
N LEU A 242 -3.70 -15.36 -19.78
CA LEU A 242 -3.11 -15.44 -21.13
C LEU A 242 -4.19 -15.50 -22.21
N ARG A 243 -4.47 -14.40 -22.92
CA ARG A 243 -5.54 -14.36 -23.94
C ARG A 243 -5.35 -15.46 -24.99
N SER A 244 -6.44 -16.12 -25.37
CA SER A 244 -6.41 -17.24 -26.31
C SER A 244 -6.02 -16.83 -27.73
N THR A 245 -4.73 -16.88 -28.00
CA THR A 245 -4.20 -17.19 -29.33
C THR A 245 -4.23 -18.72 -29.55
N LYS A 246 -4.10 -19.21 -30.78
CA LYS A 246 -4.18 -20.65 -31.12
C LYS A 246 -2.97 -21.49 -30.63
N GLN A 247 -2.33 -21.10 -29.54
CA GLN A 247 -1.15 -21.73 -28.97
C GLN A 247 -1.54 -22.70 -27.84
N SER A 248 -0.77 -23.76 -27.64
CA SER A 248 -0.98 -24.64 -26.49
C SER A 248 -0.46 -24.00 -25.21
N LEU A 249 -1.08 -24.33 -24.07
CA LEU A 249 -0.76 -23.78 -22.76
C LEU A 249 -0.16 -24.86 -21.85
N CYS A 250 0.78 -24.44 -21.00
CA CYS A 250 1.24 -25.17 -19.83
C CYS A 250 0.50 -24.63 -18.60
N ASN A 251 -0.20 -25.52 -17.90
CA ASN A 251 -0.91 -25.19 -16.67
C ASN A 251 0.02 -25.41 -15.46
N TYR A 252 0.22 -24.35 -14.68
CA TYR A 252 1.03 -24.29 -13.46
C TYR A 252 0.18 -23.88 -12.24
N THR A 253 -1.14 -24.06 -12.30
CA THR A 253 -2.05 -23.84 -11.17
C THR A 253 -1.58 -24.65 -9.95
N ASP A 254 -1.43 -23.99 -8.81
CA ASP A 254 -0.98 -24.65 -7.59
C ASP A 254 -2.00 -25.69 -7.10
N LEU A 255 -1.54 -26.92 -6.88
CA LEU A 255 -2.40 -28.05 -6.55
C LEU A 255 -2.97 -28.00 -5.12
N HIS A 256 -2.43 -27.14 -4.25
CA HIS A 256 -2.83 -27.02 -2.84
C HIS A 256 -3.74 -25.82 -2.59
N THR A 257 -3.46 -24.66 -3.22
CA THR A 257 -4.29 -23.45 -3.06
C THR A 257 -5.34 -23.27 -4.14
N GLY A 258 -5.13 -23.85 -5.33
CA GLY A 258 -5.88 -23.54 -6.54
C GLY A 258 -5.48 -22.21 -7.20
N ASP A 259 -4.37 -21.58 -6.80
CA ASP A 259 -3.87 -20.33 -7.38
C ASP A 259 -3.46 -20.54 -8.86
N PRO A 260 -4.12 -19.87 -9.82
CA PRO A 260 -3.86 -20.11 -11.24
C PRO A 260 -2.58 -19.43 -11.73
N TRP A 261 -1.80 -20.19 -12.51
CA TRP A 261 -0.66 -19.69 -13.28
C TRP A 261 -0.60 -20.45 -14.60
N PHE A 262 -0.47 -19.74 -15.72
CA PHE A 262 -0.44 -20.34 -17.05
C PHE A 262 0.74 -19.78 -17.85
N CYS A 263 1.27 -20.58 -18.77
CA CYS A 263 2.33 -20.19 -19.71
C CYS A 263 1.98 -20.65 -21.13
N PHE A 264 2.35 -19.91 -22.17
CA PHE A 264 2.37 -20.48 -23.52
C PHE A 264 3.43 -21.58 -23.59
N LYS A 265 3.11 -22.71 -24.21
CA LYS A 265 4.06 -23.81 -24.38
C LYS A 265 5.17 -23.40 -25.36
N PRO A 266 6.45 -23.64 -25.04
CA PRO A 266 7.54 -23.53 -26.00
C PRO A 266 7.30 -24.37 -27.26
N LYS A 267 7.68 -23.85 -28.43
CA LYS A 267 7.57 -24.57 -29.71
C LYS A 267 8.55 -25.72 -29.81
N ASN A 268 9.75 -25.55 -29.27
CA ASN A 268 10.87 -26.47 -29.48
C ASN A 268 11.28 -27.28 -28.23
N LEU A 269 10.58 -27.12 -27.10
CA LEU A 269 10.91 -27.77 -25.83
C LEU A 269 9.75 -28.56 -25.22
N ASN A 270 10.04 -29.78 -24.76
CA ASN A 270 9.16 -30.59 -23.92
C ASN A 270 9.69 -30.64 -22.48
N TRP A 271 9.71 -29.48 -21.79
CA TRP A 271 10.29 -29.30 -20.43
C TRP A 271 11.83 -29.57 -20.40
N ILE A 272 12.65 -29.29 -19.37
CA ILE A 272 12.47 -28.98 -17.94
C ILE A 272 13.48 -27.87 -17.52
N TYR A 273 13.01 -26.63 -17.32
CA TYR A 273 13.49 -25.59 -16.37
C TYR A 273 12.76 -24.28 -16.71
N GLN A 274 12.56 -23.37 -15.75
CA GLN A 274 11.86 -22.10 -15.98
C GLN A 274 12.43 -20.99 -15.06
N GLN A 275 12.58 -19.77 -15.58
CA GLN A 275 13.08 -18.61 -14.85
C GLN A 275 12.30 -17.36 -15.29
N SER A 276 11.68 -16.65 -14.33
CA SER A 276 10.60 -15.69 -14.64
C SER A 276 11.02 -14.22 -14.58
N TYR A 277 10.67 -13.45 -15.62
CA TYR A 277 10.94 -12.02 -15.85
C TYR A 277 9.61 -11.22 -16.00
N SER A 278 9.66 -9.89 -16.18
CA SER A 278 8.45 -9.08 -16.49
C SER A 278 8.67 -7.83 -17.35
N TYR A 279 7.75 -7.54 -18.27
CA TYR A 279 7.69 -6.36 -19.15
C TYR A 279 6.25 -5.76 -19.22
N LEU A 280 5.99 -4.75 -20.07
CA LEU A 280 4.72 -4.01 -20.12
C LEU A 280 4.23 -3.78 -21.56
N SER A 281 2.93 -3.96 -21.80
CA SER A 281 2.23 -3.61 -23.05
C SER A 281 0.85 -2.95 -22.76
N LEU A 282 0.30 -2.15 -23.69
CA LEU A 282 -0.86 -1.26 -23.43
C LEU A 282 -1.93 -1.24 -24.53
N LEU A 283 -3.19 -1.46 -24.15
CA LEU A 283 -4.45 -1.38 -24.94
C LEU A 283 -5.61 -0.81 -24.06
N SER A 284 -6.93 -1.00 -24.34
CA SER A 284 -8.02 -0.40 -23.51
C SER A 284 -9.51 -0.86 -23.71
N GLY A 285 -10.30 -1.10 -22.63
CA GLY A 285 -11.79 -1.29 -22.66
C GLY A 285 -12.48 -1.41 -21.26
N GLN A 286 -13.81 -1.20 -21.13
CA GLN A 286 -14.53 -0.70 -19.90
C GLN A 286 -15.45 -1.75 -19.20
N ALA A 287 -15.61 -1.79 -17.85
CA ALA A 287 -16.65 -1.12 -17.00
C ALA A 287 -16.80 -1.88 -15.61
N ALA A 288 -17.63 -1.57 -14.57
CA ALA A 288 -18.13 -0.35 -13.86
C ALA A 288 -18.89 -0.74 -12.53
N VAL A 289 -19.27 0.24 -11.65
CA VAL A 289 -20.25 0.18 -10.49
C VAL A 289 -19.87 -0.63 -9.21
N ASN A 290 -20.46 -0.46 -8.00
CA ASN A 290 -20.43 0.65 -6.98
C ASN A 290 -21.08 0.18 -5.62
N SER A 291 -20.61 0.59 -4.42
CA SER A 291 -21.17 0.32 -3.05
C SER A 291 -20.30 0.99 -1.93
N SER A 292 -20.66 0.91 -0.63
CA SER A 292 -20.22 1.84 0.46
C SER A 292 -19.49 1.23 1.68
N ASN A 293 -18.96 2.08 2.58
CA ASN A 293 -18.06 1.71 3.71
C ASN A 293 -18.56 2.18 5.10
N VAL A 294 -18.12 1.50 6.16
CA VAL A 294 -18.43 1.78 7.58
C VAL A 294 -17.27 2.52 8.27
N GLU A 295 -17.55 3.30 9.33
CA GLU A 295 -16.55 4.10 10.06
C GLU A 295 -15.55 3.29 10.91
N SER A 296 -14.29 3.72 10.88
CA SER A 296 -13.30 3.54 11.94
C SER A 296 -12.44 4.80 12.08
N GLY A 297 -11.88 5.03 13.28
CA GLY A 297 -10.84 6.06 13.48
C GLY A 297 -9.46 5.57 13.02
N PRO A 298 -8.42 6.45 13.07
CA PRO A 298 -7.06 6.07 12.71
C PRO A 298 -6.50 5.01 13.67
N SER A 299 -5.60 4.17 13.15
CA SER A 299 -4.87 3.12 13.88
C SER A 299 -3.80 3.69 14.82
N GLY A 300 -3.30 4.89 14.57
CA GLY A 300 -2.22 5.52 15.32
C GLY A 300 -1.82 6.90 14.80
N TYR A 301 -0.74 7.43 15.39
CA TYR A 301 -0.18 8.74 15.07
C TYR A 301 1.31 8.79 15.42
N TYR A 302 2.05 9.69 14.76
CA TYR A 302 3.40 10.06 15.18
C TYR A 302 3.35 11.17 16.24
N TYR A 303 4.25 11.06 17.21
CA TYR A 303 4.61 12.13 18.14
C TYR A 303 6.10 12.03 18.47
N GLN A 304 6.85 13.13 18.36
CA GLN A 304 8.30 13.17 18.60
C GLN A 304 9.08 12.14 17.73
N GLY A 305 8.61 11.86 16.51
CA GLY A 305 9.20 10.90 15.58
C GLY A 305 8.90 9.42 15.89
N ALA A 306 8.18 9.13 16.97
CA ALA A 306 7.79 7.78 17.38
C ALA A 306 6.30 7.53 17.11
N TRP A 307 5.99 6.37 16.52
CA TRP A 307 4.62 5.93 16.29
C TRP A 307 3.96 5.47 17.60
N GLN A 308 2.74 5.95 17.83
CA GLN A 308 1.84 5.57 18.92
C GLN A 308 0.59 4.96 18.29
N THR A 309 0.19 3.74 18.68
CA THR A 309 -1.09 3.18 18.22
C THR A 309 -2.23 3.53 19.17
N LEU A 310 -3.44 3.65 18.61
CA LEU A 310 -4.69 3.85 19.34
C LEU A 310 -5.39 2.52 19.68
N SER A 311 -4.79 1.36 19.33
CA SER A 311 -5.30 0.02 19.64
C SER A 311 -5.07 -0.42 21.11
N GLY A 312 -4.57 0.47 21.96
CA GLY A 312 -4.27 0.19 23.38
C GLY A 312 -2.94 -0.53 23.64
N THR A 313 -2.30 -1.13 22.62
CA THR A 313 -0.98 -1.75 22.77
C THR A 313 0.11 -0.69 22.85
N LYS A 314 0.92 -0.66 23.92
CA LYS A 314 2.02 0.31 24.06
C LYS A 314 3.18 -0.03 23.12
N VAL A 315 3.50 0.87 22.18
CA VAL A 315 4.64 0.69 21.26
C VAL A 315 5.97 0.93 21.99
N GLN A 316 6.71 -0.15 22.20
CA GLN A 316 8.06 -0.14 22.77
C GLN A 316 9.08 0.38 21.75
N GLN A 317 10.18 0.98 22.24
CA GLN A 317 11.17 1.65 21.40
C GLN A 317 12.50 0.88 21.42
N PHE A 318 12.72 0.05 20.40
CA PHE A 318 13.89 -0.82 20.28
C PHE A 318 15.07 -0.05 19.66
N ASN A 319 15.63 0.85 20.46
CA ASN A 319 16.67 1.79 20.04
C ASN A 319 18.09 1.21 19.97
N THR A 320 18.34 0.01 20.49
CA THR A 320 19.66 -0.64 20.54
C THR A 320 19.58 -2.08 20.03
N PRO A 321 20.67 -2.63 19.44
CA PRO A 321 20.71 -4.02 18.98
C PRO A 321 20.35 -5.00 20.10
N SER A 322 20.92 -4.82 21.29
CA SER A 322 20.68 -5.68 22.45
C SER A 322 19.20 -5.78 22.87
N ALA A 323 18.41 -4.72 22.69
CA ALA A 323 16.97 -4.75 22.96
C ALA A 323 16.21 -5.59 21.92
N ILE A 324 16.62 -5.54 20.65
CA ILE A 324 16.07 -6.37 19.57
C ILE A 324 16.48 -7.84 19.80
N THR A 325 17.77 -8.10 20.07
CA THR A 325 18.29 -9.45 20.41
C THR A 325 17.52 -10.04 21.59
N GLN A 326 17.30 -9.29 22.67
CA GLN A 326 16.58 -9.77 23.85
C GLN A 326 15.08 -10.04 23.58
N CYS A 327 14.46 -9.33 22.63
CA CYS A 327 13.08 -9.60 22.17
C CYS A 327 13.00 -10.88 21.32
N LEU A 328 14.01 -11.12 20.48
CA LEU A 328 14.07 -12.22 19.53
C LEU A 328 14.79 -13.49 20.06
N LYS A 329 15.38 -13.43 21.25
CA LYS A 329 16.14 -14.54 21.87
C LYS A 329 15.29 -15.82 21.94
N GLY A 330 15.82 -16.90 21.38
CA GLY A 330 15.15 -18.21 21.29
C GLY A 330 14.02 -18.28 20.25
N LYS A 331 13.87 -17.29 19.35
CA LYS A 331 12.76 -17.22 18.38
C LYS A 331 13.18 -17.56 16.94
N VAL A 332 12.22 -18.13 16.22
CA VAL A 332 12.27 -18.32 14.77
C VAL A 332 11.32 -17.33 14.10
N VAL A 333 11.83 -16.53 13.19
CA VAL A 333 11.12 -15.43 12.52
C VAL A 333 11.04 -15.69 11.02
N HIS A 334 9.85 -16.03 10.53
CA HIS A 334 9.60 -16.28 9.12
C HIS A 334 8.95 -15.08 8.45
N LEU A 335 9.59 -14.51 7.43
CA LEU A 335 9.11 -13.38 6.65
C LEU A 335 8.73 -13.84 5.22
N TYR A 336 7.45 -13.75 4.86
CA TYR A 336 6.93 -14.13 3.55
C TYR A 336 6.30 -12.93 2.83
N GLY A 337 6.69 -12.64 1.58
CA GLY A 337 6.00 -11.56 0.88
C GLY A 337 6.68 -10.98 -0.36
N ASP A 338 6.40 -9.70 -0.58
CA ASP A 338 7.03 -8.90 -1.63
C ASP A 338 8.28 -8.17 -1.12
N SER A 339 8.84 -7.28 -1.94
CA SER A 339 10.09 -6.57 -1.61
C SER A 339 9.94 -5.65 -0.39
N THR A 340 8.71 -5.30 0.01
CA THR A 340 8.48 -4.49 1.21
C THR A 340 8.68 -5.29 2.50
N ILE A 341 8.46 -6.62 2.46
CA ILE A 341 8.77 -7.54 3.56
C ILE A 341 10.28 -7.89 3.58
N ARG A 342 10.92 -8.02 2.40
CA ARG A 342 12.40 -8.15 2.33
C ARG A 342 13.11 -7.03 3.09
N GLN A 343 12.59 -5.81 3.03
CA GLN A 343 13.14 -4.64 3.73
C GLN A 343 13.18 -4.79 5.27
N TRP A 344 12.35 -5.67 5.86
CA TRP A 344 12.41 -5.97 7.29
C TRP A 344 13.47 -7.04 7.63
N PHE A 345 13.70 -8.01 6.73
CA PHE A 345 14.86 -8.92 6.84
C PHE A 345 16.17 -8.13 6.74
N GLU A 346 16.28 -7.23 5.77
CA GLU A 346 17.42 -6.33 5.59
C GLU A 346 17.65 -5.43 6.81
N TYR A 347 16.58 -4.96 7.47
CA TYR A 347 16.69 -4.23 8.74
C TYR A 347 17.28 -5.11 9.84
N PHE A 348 16.82 -6.35 10.02
CA PHE A 348 17.38 -7.24 11.06
C PHE A 348 18.85 -7.61 10.78
N SER A 349 19.19 -7.99 9.53
CA SER A 349 20.56 -8.30 9.10
C SER A 349 21.50 -7.09 9.29
N GLY A 350 21.03 -5.87 9.00
CA GLY A 350 21.81 -4.64 9.20
C GLY A 350 21.87 -4.08 10.63
N ALA A 351 20.90 -4.43 11.50
CA ALA A 351 20.80 -3.87 12.86
C ALA A 351 21.33 -4.79 13.98
N LEU A 352 21.50 -6.10 13.70
CA LEU A 352 21.97 -7.09 14.67
C LEU A 352 23.36 -7.59 14.27
N PRO A 353 24.46 -7.16 14.92
CA PRO A 353 25.81 -7.50 14.48
C PRO A 353 26.10 -9.00 14.56
N ASP A 354 25.43 -9.73 15.45
CA ASP A 354 25.62 -11.18 15.66
C ASP A 354 24.67 -12.06 14.84
N LEU A 355 23.68 -11.48 14.16
CA LEU A 355 22.78 -12.19 13.25
C LEU A 355 23.48 -12.36 11.88
N LYS A 356 24.19 -13.47 11.70
CA LYS A 356 24.98 -13.72 10.48
C LYS A 356 24.11 -14.31 9.38
N GLU A 357 24.07 -13.64 8.23
CA GLU A 357 23.45 -14.15 7.01
C GLU A 357 24.23 -15.36 6.45
N PHE A 358 23.52 -16.44 6.12
CA PHE A 358 24.07 -17.63 5.50
C PHE A 358 23.86 -17.56 3.99
N ASP A 359 24.93 -17.65 3.21
CA ASP A 359 24.86 -17.52 1.75
C ASP A 359 24.19 -18.75 1.12
N LEU A 360 22.91 -18.59 0.76
CA LEU A 360 22.13 -19.56 -0.02
C LEU A 360 22.33 -19.42 -1.54
N HIS A 361 23.39 -18.69 -1.97
CA HIS A 361 23.69 -18.31 -3.36
C HIS A 361 22.48 -17.72 -4.11
N SER A 362 21.58 -17.08 -3.36
CA SER A 362 20.27 -16.61 -3.80
C SER A 362 20.34 -15.12 -4.19
N GLN A 363 19.47 -14.68 -5.10
CA GLN A 363 19.59 -13.30 -5.60
C GLN A 363 19.06 -12.27 -4.60
N LYS A 364 19.79 -11.15 -4.48
CA LYS A 364 19.47 -10.05 -3.56
C LYS A 364 18.10 -9.39 -3.77
N GLN A 365 17.43 -9.61 -4.91
CA GLN A 365 16.08 -9.08 -5.14
C GLN A 365 14.97 -9.94 -4.50
N ASN A 366 15.14 -11.27 -4.45
CA ASN A 366 14.05 -12.24 -4.26
C ASN A 366 14.30 -13.31 -3.17
N GLY A 367 15.55 -13.58 -2.80
CA GLY A 367 15.87 -14.64 -1.85
C GLY A 367 15.74 -16.06 -2.43
N PRO A 368 15.59 -17.09 -1.59
CA PRO A 368 15.46 -17.05 -0.14
C PRO A 368 16.68 -16.46 0.58
N PHE A 369 16.47 -15.94 1.80
CA PHE A 369 17.56 -15.58 2.72
C PHE A 369 17.36 -16.24 4.07
N MET A 370 18.47 -16.44 4.78
CA MET A 370 18.52 -17.05 6.10
C MET A 370 19.62 -16.37 6.91
N ALA A 371 19.35 -15.99 8.15
CA ALA A 371 20.35 -15.42 9.05
C ALA A 371 20.17 -15.96 10.48
N MET A 372 21.29 -16.19 11.17
CA MET A 372 21.33 -16.87 12.48
C MET A 372 22.20 -16.13 13.50
N ASP A 373 21.70 -16.03 14.73
CA ASP A 373 22.49 -15.73 15.93
C ASP A 373 22.52 -17.01 16.78
N PHE A 374 23.65 -17.71 16.75
CA PHE A 374 23.84 -18.96 17.48
C PHE A 374 23.90 -18.77 19.00
N ALA A 375 24.38 -17.61 19.48
CA ALA A 375 24.54 -17.35 20.92
C ALA A 375 23.21 -17.03 21.61
N ASN A 376 22.26 -16.45 20.86
CA ASN A 376 20.91 -16.15 21.35
C ASN A 376 19.83 -17.08 20.75
N ASN A 377 20.22 -18.09 19.98
CA ASN A 377 19.31 -19.03 19.29
C ASN A 377 18.20 -18.31 18.52
N ILE A 378 18.60 -17.40 17.62
CA ILE A 378 17.68 -16.63 16.78
C ILE A 378 17.86 -17.10 15.34
N LEU A 379 16.75 -17.42 14.67
CA LEU A 379 16.72 -17.71 13.24
C LEU A 379 15.76 -16.74 12.55
N VAL A 380 16.23 -16.06 11.50
CA VAL A 380 15.42 -15.17 10.66
C VAL A 380 15.49 -15.67 9.22
N THR A 381 14.35 -15.83 8.55
CA THR A 381 14.28 -16.31 7.16
C THR A 381 13.38 -15.43 6.31
N PHE A 382 13.78 -15.08 5.09
CA PHE A 382 12.93 -14.42 4.10
C PHE A 382 12.65 -15.34 2.89
N ARG A 383 11.40 -15.37 2.44
CA ARG A 383 10.99 -15.95 1.15
C ARG A 383 10.07 -14.99 0.39
N CYS A 384 10.32 -14.83 -0.91
CA CYS A 384 9.37 -14.14 -1.78
C CYS A 384 8.10 -14.98 -2.01
N HIS A 385 6.98 -14.35 -2.33
CA HIS A 385 5.72 -15.05 -2.60
C HIS A 385 5.64 -15.59 -4.04
N GLY A 386 4.93 -16.71 -4.22
CA GLY A 386 4.62 -17.29 -5.53
C GLY A 386 3.80 -16.36 -6.45
N PRO A 387 3.70 -16.67 -7.76
CA PRO A 387 3.14 -15.79 -8.78
C PRO A 387 1.74 -15.23 -8.47
N PRO A 388 1.36 -14.07 -9.03
CA PRO A 388 2.15 -13.17 -9.88
C PRO A 388 3.21 -12.40 -9.07
N ILE A 389 4.47 -12.36 -9.53
CA ILE A 389 5.58 -11.67 -8.83
C ILE A 389 6.47 -10.92 -9.83
N ARG A 390 6.78 -9.65 -9.54
CA ARG A 390 7.50 -8.73 -10.48
C ARG A 390 8.97 -8.55 -10.11
N PHE A 391 9.66 -9.66 -9.92
CA PHE A 391 11.13 -9.71 -9.79
C PHE A 391 11.74 -10.21 -11.11
N ARG A 392 13.03 -9.94 -11.34
CA ARG A 392 13.65 -10.23 -12.64
C ARG A 392 13.92 -11.71 -12.89
N ASP A 393 14.34 -12.46 -11.88
CA ASP A 393 14.96 -13.77 -12.08
C ASP A 393 14.61 -14.74 -10.93
N VAL A 394 13.35 -15.18 -10.85
CA VAL A 394 12.92 -16.16 -9.82
C VAL A 394 12.98 -17.60 -10.37
N PRO A 395 13.72 -18.54 -9.75
CA PRO A 395 13.67 -19.98 -10.09
C PRO A 395 12.35 -20.64 -9.67
N ILE A 396 11.89 -21.68 -10.38
CA ILE A 396 10.66 -22.42 -10.01
C ILE A 396 10.67 -22.88 -8.55
N SER A 397 11.81 -23.37 -8.06
CA SER A 397 11.94 -23.92 -6.70
C SER A 397 11.58 -22.91 -5.61
N GLU A 398 11.68 -21.61 -5.91
CA GLU A 398 11.43 -20.50 -5.00
C GLU A 398 10.10 -19.76 -5.29
N LEU A 399 9.34 -20.17 -6.32
CA LEU A 399 7.99 -19.67 -6.63
C LEU A 399 6.94 -20.24 -5.64
N ARG A 400 7.19 -20.09 -4.33
CA ARG A 400 6.43 -20.71 -3.24
C ARG A 400 5.25 -19.86 -2.79
N TYR A 401 4.05 -20.43 -2.82
CA TYR A 401 2.85 -19.78 -2.30
C TYR A 401 2.89 -19.74 -0.77
N ILE A 402 2.56 -18.57 -0.18
CA ILE A 402 2.65 -18.35 1.28
C ILE A 402 1.84 -19.39 2.05
N ALA A 403 0.65 -19.78 1.55
CA ALA A 403 -0.18 -20.80 2.18
C ALA A 403 0.54 -22.17 2.31
N ASN A 404 1.30 -22.58 1.29
CA ASN A 404 2.03 -23.84 1.27
C ASN A 404 3.19 -23.81 2.27
N GLU A 405 3.87 -22.67 2.38
CA GLU A 405 4.94 -22.49 3.37
C GLU A 405 4.37 -22.52 4.81
N LEU A 406 3.25 -21.85 5.08
CA LEU A 406 2.62 -21.79 6.40
C LEU A 406 2.12 -23.15 6.92
N ASP A 407 1.74 -24.08 6.05
CA ASP A 407 1.40 -25.43 6.46
C ASP A 407 2.61 -26.24 6.95
N ASN A 408 3.81 -25.92 6.45
CA ASN A 408 5.08 -26.52 6.88
C ASN A 408 5.70 -25.86 8.12
N VAL A 409 5.21 -24.68 8.55
CA VAL A 409 5.66 -24.02 9.77
C VAL A 409 5.19 -24.80 11.00
N ILE A 410 6.12 -25.29 11.83
CA ILE A 410 5.80 -26.01 13.08
C ILE A 410 4.95 -25.11 14.00
N GLY A 411 5.38 -23.86 14.20
CA GLY A 411 4.72 -22.89 15.06
C GLY A 411 5.03 -23.06 16.55
N GLY A 412 4.39 -22.24 17.38
CA GLY A 412 4.52 -22.24 18.83
C GLY A 412 4.96 -20.88 19.39
N THR A 413 5.11 -20.78 20.71
CA THR A 413 5.42 -19.53 21.45
C THR A 413 6.74 -18.85 21.06
N ASN A 414 7.62 -19.60 20.39
CA ASN A 414 8.90 -19.11 19.86
C ASN A 414 8.86 -18.82 18.35
N THR A 415 7.74 -19.08 17.66
CA THR A 415 7.62 -18.82 16.22
C THR A 415 6.87 -17.52 15.97
N VAL A 416 7.47 -16.66 15.14
CA VAL A 416 6.87 -15.43 14.62
C VAL A 416 6.74 -15.60 13.12
N VAL A 417 5.51 -15.49 12.62
CA VAL A 417 5.18 -15.47 11.20
C VAL A 417 4.81 -14.04 10.82
N ILE A 418 5.49 -13.52 9.79
CA ILE A 418 5.26 -12.20 9.23
C ILE A 418 4.92 -12.37 7.76
N PHE A 419 3.85 -11.75 7.29
CA PHE A 419 3.63 -11.64 5.84
C PHE A 419 3.05 -10.31 5.37
N GLY A 420 3.30 -10.00 4.11
CA GLY A 420 2.83 -8.81 3.42
C GLY A 420 2.88 -9.03 1.91
N ILE A 421 1.72 -8.95 1.27
CA ILE A 421 1.52 -9.32 -0.12
C ILE A 421 0.54 -8.33 -0.74
N TRP A 422 1.02 -7.42 -1.60
CA TRP A 422 0.16 -6.41 -2.22
C TRP A 422 0.72 -5.84 -3.54
N SER A 423 2.01 -5.51 -3.57
CA SER A 423 2.61 -4.68 -4.63
C SER A 423 2.64 -5.32 -6.03
N HIS A 424 2.40 -6.64 -6.12
CA HIS A 424 2.38 -7.39 -7.37
C HIS A 424 0.95 -7.69 -7.89
N PHE A 425 -0.10 -7.37 -7.14
CA PHE A 425 -1.48 -7.75 -7.47
C PHE A 425 -2.31 -6.64 -8.15
N SER A 426 -1.84 -5.40 -8.07
CA SER A 426 -2.55 -4.19 -8.52
C SER A 426 -2.94 -4.16 -10.01
N THR A 427 -2.41 -5.05 -10.85
CA THR A 427 -2.78 -5.15 -12.28
C THR A 427 -4.05 -5.96 -12.54
N PHE A 428 -4.48 -6.79 -11.59
CA PHE A 428 -5.53 -7.79 -11.82
C PHE A 428 -6.91 -7.34 -11.30
N PRO A 429 -8.00 -7.95 -11.80
CA PRO A 429 -9.26 -8.04 -11.09
C PRO A 429 -9.02 -8.45 -9.65
N VAL A 430 -9.64 -7.71 -8.72
CA VAL A 430 -9.38 -7.81 -7.28
C VAL A 430 -9.77 -9.17 -6.70
N GLU A 431 -10.59 -9.93 -7.41
CA GLU A 431 -10.94 -11.33 -7.17
C GLU A 431 -9.72 -12.24 -7.05
N VAL A 432 -8.66 -12.00 -7.83
CA VAL A 432 -7.38 -12.74 -7.75
C VAL A 432 -6.71 -12.50 -6.39
N TYR A 433 -6.81 -11.27 -5.88
CA TYR A 433 -6.28 -10.91 -4.58
C TYR A 433 -7.13 -11.47 -3.43
N ILE A 434 -8.47 -11.42 -3.57
CA ILE A 434 -9.42 -12.06 -2.63
C ILE A 434 -9.08 -13.56 -2.49
N GLN A 435 -8.95 -14.29 -3.60
CA GLN A 435 -8.64 -15.72 -3.59
C GLN A 435 -7.27 -16.02 -2.97
N ARG A 436 -6.21 -15.28 -3.34
CA ARG A 436 -4.88 -15.41 -2.74
C ARG A 436 -4.95 -15.23 -1.22
N LEU A 437 -5.67 -14.22 -0.75
CA LEU A 437 -5.83 -13.97 0.68
C LEU A 437 -6.75 -14.99 1.37
N GLN A 438 -7.79 -15.53 0.71
CA GLN A 438 -8.60 -16.64 1.24
C GLN A 438 -7.74 -17.91 1.42
N SER A 439 -6.87 -18.24 0.46
CA SER A 439 -5.90 -19.34 0.60
C SER A 439 -4.92 -19.12 1.76
N ILE A 440 -4.40 -17.91 1.94
CA ILE A 440 -3.54 -17.58 3.09
C ILE A 440 -4.34 -17.59 4.41
N ARG A 441 -5.58 -17.09 4.44
CA ARG A 441 -6.49 -17.14 5.61
C ARG A 441 -6.70 -18.60 6.06
N ARG A 442 -6.96 -19.51 5.12
CA ARG A 442 -7.12 -20.95 5.39
C ARG A 442 -5.85 -21.55 6.01
N ALA A 443 -4.66 -21.22 5.50
CA ALA A 443 -3.39 -21.69 6.06
C ALA A 443 -3.06 -21.08 7.44
N VAL A 444 -3.33 -19.78 7.66
CA VAL A 444 -3.18 -19.12 8.97
C VAL A 444 -4.10 -19.76 10.01
N ILE A 445 -5.34 -20.10 9.65
CA ILE A 445 -6.26 -20.83 10.54
C ILE A 445 -5.71 -22.22 10.87
N ARG A 446 -5.17 -22.97 9.89
CA ARG A 446 -4.55 -24.28 10.16
C ARG A 446 -3.33 -24.17 11.09
N LEU A 447 -2.47 -23.18 10.87
CA LEU A 447 -1.30 -22.91 11.70
C LEU A 447 -1.68 -22.52 13.14
N LEU A 448 -2.65 -21.63 13.33
CA LEU A 448 -3.10 -21.20 14.66
C LEU A 448 -3.89 -22.30 15.39
N ASN A 449 -4.65 -23.16 14.68
CA ASN A 449 -5.30 -24.31 15.29
C ASN A 449 -4.30 -25.39 15.72
N ARG A 450 -3.22 -25.60 14.94
CA ARG A 450 -2.13 -26.53 15.26
C ARG A 450 -1.25 -26.02 16.41
N SER A 451 -0.92 -24.74 16.38
CA SER A 451 0.07 -24.10 17.26
C SER A 451 -0.41 -22.70 17.71
N PRO A 452 -1.37 -22.61 18.66
CA PRO A 452 -2.02 -21.35 19.04
C PRO A 452 -1.11 -20.27 19.60
N GLY A 453 0.07 -20.65 20.12
CA GLY A 453 1.08 -19.70 20.61
C GLY A 453 1.89 -18.97 19.53
N THR A 454 1.66 -19.26 18.24
CA THR A 454 2.38 -18.64 17.12
C THR A 454 1.95 -17.19 16.96
N VAL A 455 2.91 -16.25 16.98
CA VAL A 455 2.62 -14.83 16.72
C VAL A 455 2.53 -14.62 15.20
N VAL A 456 1.38 -14.16 14.70
CA VAL A 456 1.16 -13.87 13.27
C VAL A 456 0.98 -12.37 13.06
N ILE A 457 1.81 -11.76 12.22
CA ILE A 457 1.85 -10.31 11.95
C ILE A 457 1.66 -10.07 10.45
N ILE A 458 0.72 -9.19 10.10
CA ILE A 458 0.30 -8.91 8.72
C ILE A 458 0.60 -7.44 8.40
N ARG A 459 1.44 -7.20 7.40
CA ARG A 459 1.74 -5.86 6.88
C ARG A 459 0.71 -5.46 5.82
N THR A 460 0.12 -4.27 5.96
CA THR A 460 -0.75 -3.67 4.94
C THR A 460 0.04 -3.17 3.72
N ALA A 461 -0.68 -2.75 2.68
CA ALA A 461 -0.09 -1.89 1.64
C ALA A 461 0.38 -0.54 2.22
N ASN A 462 1.14 0.24 1.44
CA ASN A 462 1.44 1.63 1.76
C ASN A 462 1.43 2.56 0.53
N PRO A 463 1.10 3.86 0.70
CA PRO A 463 1.14 4.82 -0.40
C PRO A 463 2.57 5.08 -0.89
N LYS A 464 2.71 5.60 -2.11
CA LYS A 464 4.00 5.89 -2.76
C LYS A 464 3.93 7.05 -3.76
N ALA A 465 5.07 7.66 -4.06
CA ALA A 465 5.19 8.53 -5.23
C ALA A 465 4.87 7.72 -6.50
N LEU A 466 4.03 8.30 -7.38
CA LEU A 466 3.56 7.64 -8.59
C LEU A 466 4.15 8.31 -9.83
N THR A 467 4.87 7.56 -10.67
CA THR A 467 5.04 7.94 -12.08
C THR A 467 3.88 7.35 -12.90
N LEU A 468 3.92 7.50 -14.22
CA LEU A 468 3.00 6.80 -15.12
C LEU A 468 3.09 5.27 -14.96
N TYR A 469 4.28 4.72 -14.69
CA TYR A 469 4.47 3.27 -14.52
C TYR A 469 3.80 2.75 -13.24
N GLU A 470 4.03 3.38 -12.08
CA GLU A 470 3.36 3.00 -10.83
C GLU A 470 1.86 3.28 -10.91
N THR A 471 1.42 4.34 -11.60
CA THR A 471 -0.02 4.59 -11.81
C THR A 471 -0.67 3.43 -12.56
N LEU A 472 -0.11 3.02 -13.70
CA LEU A 472 -0.70 1.98 -14.55
C LEU A 472 -0.56 0.57 -13.97
N THR A 473 0.45 0.29 -13.14
CA THR A 473 0.78 -1.07 -12.68
C THR A 473 0.75 -1.28 -11.16
N ASN A 474 0.66 -0.22 -10.36
CA ASN A 474 0.68 -0.30 -8.90
C ASN A 474 -0.03 0.88 -8.20
N SER A 475 -1.06 1.48 -8.80
CA SER A 475 -1.72 2.68 -8.25
C SER A 475 -2.10 2.53 -6.77
N ASP A 476 -1.99 3.63 -6.02
CA ASP A 476 -2.45 3.73 -4.64
C ASP A 476 -3.97 3.49 -4.51
N TRP A 477 -4.76 3.67 -5.58
CA TRP A 477 -6.18 3.30 -5.61
C TRP A 477 -6.41 1.77 -5.59
N TYR A 478 -5.64 1.00 -6.36
CA TYR A 478 -5.66 -0.47 -6.26
C TYR A 478 -5.11 -0.92 -4.90
N SER A 479 -4.06 -0.26 -4.43
CA SER A 479 -3.41 -0.56 -3.15
C SER A 479 -4.36 -0.37 -1.96
N LEU A 480 -5.21 0.67 -2.00
CA LEU A 480 -6.24 0.96 -1.00
C LEU A 480 -7.40 -0.06 -1.03
N GLN A 481 -7.83 -0.50 -2.22
CA GLN A 481 -8.84 -1.56 -2.36
C GLN A 481 -8.32 -2.89 -1.80
N ASN A 482 -7.08 -3.25 -2.12
CA ASN A 482 -6.41 -4.43 -1.59
C ASN A 482 -6.29 -4.35 -0.05
N ASP A 483 -5.90 -3.20 0.51
CA ASP A 483 -5.79 -3.02 1.95
C ASP A 483 -7.13 -3.18 2.69
N LYS A 484 -8.22 -2.60 2.17
CA LYS A 484 -9.57 -2.84 2.72
C LYS A 484 -9.93 -4.32 2.75
N ILE A 485 -9.71 -5.05 1.65
CA ILE A 485 -9.96 -6.49 1.57
C ILE A 485 -9.09 -7.27 2.57
N LEU A 486 -7.81 -6.95 2.68
CA LEU A 486 -6.89 -7.57 3.64
C LEU A 486 -7.39 -7.43 5.07
N ARG A 487 -7.83 -6.24 5.47
CA ARG A 487 -8.39 -5.98 6.81
C ARG A 487 -9.66 -6.78 7.07
N VAL A 488 -10.54 -6.95 6.08
CA VAL A 488 -11.78 -7.75 6.24
C VAL A 488 -11.47 -9.25 6.26
N ILE A 489 -10.63 -9.75 5.34
CA ILE A 489 -10.27 -11.18 5.25
C ILE A 489 -9.51 -11.66 6.50
N PHE A 490 -8.84 -10.80 7.25
CA PHE A 490 -8.18 -11.17 8.51
C PHE A 490 -8.92 -10.70 9.78
N LYS A 491 -10.09 -10.06 9.64
CA LYS A 491 -10.94 -9.65 10.77
C LYS A 491 -11.41 -10.86 11.59
N GLY A 492 -11.24 -10.76 12.91
CA GLY A 492 -11.68 -11.79 13.87
C GLY A 492 -10.75 -13.01 13.99
N LEU A 493 -9.58 -13.00 13.35
CA LEU A 493 -8.52 -13.99 13.61
C LEU A 493 -7.54 -13.45 14.67
N ASN A 494 -6.86 -14.36 15.38
CA ASN A 494 -5.79 -14.01 16.33
C ASN A 494 -4.50 -13.64 15.59
N VAL A 495 -4.50 -12.47 14.94
CA VAL A 495 -3.40 -11.93 14.13
C VAL A 495 -3.24 -10.44 14.39
N HIS A 496 -2.02 -9.92 14.29
CA HIS A 496 -1.74 -8.50 14.43
C HIS A 496 -1.62 -7.83 13.06
N LEU A 497 -2.46 -6.82 12.80
CA LEU A 497 -2.27 -5.92 11.66
C LEU A 497 -1.25 -4.83 12.01
N LEU A 498 -0.31 -4.61 11.10
CA LEU A 498 0.63 -3.49 11.13
C LEU A 498 0.29 -2.54 9.98
N ASP A 499 -0.24 -1.38 10.36
CA ASP A 499 -0.82 -0.38 9.45
C ASP A 499 0.27 0.45 8.74
N ALA A 500 0.96 -0.18 7.81
CA ALA A 500 1.95 0.47 6.96
C ALA A 500 1.36 1.57 6.09
N TRP A 501 0.03 1.59 5.87
CA TRP A 501 -0.64 2.64 5.11
C TRP A 501 -0.62 3.96 5.88
N GLU A 502 -1.17 3.95 7.10
CA GLU A 502 -1.17 5.15 7.95
C GLU A 502 0.22 5.51 8.45
N MET A 503 1.08 4.53 8.75
CA MET A 503 2.46 4.78 9.18
C MET A 503 3.33 5.43 8.09
N VAL A 504 3.00 5.31 6.81
CA VAL A 504 3.67 6.09 5.76
C VAL A 504 2.97 7.43 5.55
N LEU A 505 1.64 7.46 5.44
CA LEU A 505 0.88 8.68 5.15
C LEU A 505 1.03 9.75 6.26
N ALA A 506 1.04 9.35 7.53
CA ALA A 506 1.23 10.25 8.66
C ALA A 506 2.68 10.74 8.84
N HIS A 507 3.67 10.14 8.18
CA HIS A 507 5.07 10.53 8.33
C HIS A 507 5.46 11.66 7.36
N HIS A 508 6.24 12.63 7.83
CA HIS A 508 6.70 13.77 7.03
C HIS A 508 7.66 13.44 5.86
N LEU A 509 7.98 12.16 5.63
CA LEU A 509 8.92 11.77 4.57
C LEU A 509 8.14 11.45 3.27
N PRO A 510 8.72 11.66 2.08
CA PRO A 510 8.06 11.35 0.82
C PRO A 510 7.56 9.91 0.75
N HIS A 511 6.30 9.72 0.33
CA HIS A 511 5.73 8.39 0.11
C HIS A 511 6.61 7.59 -0.86
N ASN A 512 6.90 6.33 -0.52
CA ASN A 512 7.75 5.46 -1.33
C ASN A 512 7.30 3.99 -1.18
N LEU A 513 7.34 3.23 -2.27
CA LEU A 513 7.10 1.77 -2.26
C LEU A 513 8.03 1.06 -1.25
N HIS A 514 9.24 1.59 -1.10
CA HIS A 514 10.19 1.25 -0.04
C HIS A 514 10.32 2.42 0.93
N PRO A 515 9.57 2.43 2.05
CA PRO A 515 9.64 3.51 3.03
C PRO A 515 11.06 3.69 3.59
N GLN A 516 11.41 4.93 3.94
CA GLN A 516 12.76 5.25 4.41
C GLN A 516 13.03 4.69 5.82
N PRO A 517 14.32 4.51 6.23
CA PRO A 517 14.68 3.86 7.49
C PRO A 517 13.98 4.37 8.76
N PRO A 518 13.66 5.68 8.96
CA PRO A 518 12.90 6.13 10.12
C PRO A 518 11.48 5.55 10.22
N ILE A 519 10.83 5.34 9.08
CA ILE A 519 9.52 4.68 9.01
C ILE A 519 9.69 3.19 9.29
N ILE A 520 10.67 2.53 8.66
CA ILE A 520 10.93 1.09 8.87
C ILE A 520 11.27 0.80 10.33
N LYS A 521 12.10 1.62 10.99
CA LYS A 521 12.38 1.49 12.42
C LYS A 521 11.10 1.56 13.27
N ASN A 522 10.17 2.46 12.94
CA ASN A 522 8.88 2.53 13.61
C ASN A 522 8.00 1.30 13.33
N MET A 523 8.01 0.75 12.12
CA MET A 523 7.33 -0.53 11.81
C MET A 523 7.93 -1.68 12.63
N ILE A 524 9.26 -1.78 12.70
CA ILE A 524 9.95 -2.81 13.50
C ILE A 524 9.66 -2.63 15.00
N ASN A 525 9.54 -1.40 15.50
CA ASN A 525 9.10 -1.15 16.88
C ASN A 525 7.69 -1.72 17.15
N VAL A 526 6.74 -1.56 16.24
CA VAL A 526 5.38 -2.13 16.35
C VAL A 526 5.42 -3.67 16.27
N LEU A 527 6.14 -4.23 15.28
CA LEU A 527 6.34 -5.67 15.09
C LEU A 527 6.91 -6.34 16.35
N LEU A 528 7.99 -5.78 16.90
CA LEU A 528 8.63 -6.29 18.11
C LEU A 528 7.73 -6.10 19.35
N SER A 529 6.94 -5.03 19.42
CA SER A 529 5.95 -4.84 20.51
C SER A 529 4.87 -5.93 20.54
N TYR A 530 4.48 -6.50 19.39
CA TYR A 530 3.61 -7.67 19.30
C TYR A 530 4.37 -8.99 19.59
N THR A 531 5.65 -9.07 19.26
CA THR A 531 6.50 -10.27 19.44
C THR A 531 6.97 -10.49 20.88
N CYS A 532 7.22 -9.42 21.63
CA CYS A 532 7.63 -9.42 23.03
C CYS A 532 6.86 -8.34 23.83
N PRO A 533 5.54 -8.52 24.04
CA PRO A 533 4.72 -7.58 24.81
C PRO A 533 5.20 -7.47 26.26
N LEU A 534 4.99 -6.30 26.86
CA LEU A 534 5.27 -6.07 28.28
C LEU A 534 4.43 -7.01 29.14
N LYS A 535 5.06 -7.70 30.11
CA LYS A 535 4.38 -8.57 31.07
C LYS A 535 3.59 -7.74 32.08
N GLY A 536 2.30 -7.57 31.84
CA GLY A 536 1.35 -6.99 32.80
C GLY A 536 1.43 -5.47 32.93
N GLY A 537 0.38 -4.80 32.48
CA GLY A 537 -0.04 -3.48 32.94
C GLY A 537 -1.45 -3.60 33.48
#